data_AF-A0A061AUP0-F1
#
_entry.id   AF-A0A061AUP0-F1
#
_cell.length_a   1.000
_cell.length_b   1.000
_cell.length_c   1.000
_cell.angle_alpha   90.00
_cell.angle_beta   90.00
_cell.angle_gamma   90.00
#
_symmetry.space_group_name_H-M   'P 1'
#
loop_
_entity.id
_entity.type
_entity.pdbx_description
1 polymer ?
#
loop_
_entity_poly.entity_id
_entity_poly.type
_entity_poly.pdbx_seq_one_letter_code
_entity_poly.pdbx_strand_id
1 'polypeptide(L)'
;MFYLTPILLLASTANAQFFNFFGNQQQQQQQQQQQPSVNFESSFLNNGCNRYLCPDTQACVNKPMDCPCPFPSSQLKCVLPDNSNFVCISKPATSDEKLNGLYDDPVKGPKAAVEGMRDCGWVNKAYNGLV
;
A
#
# COMPACT_ATOMS: atom_id res chain seq x y z
N MET A 1 59.27 -17.59 60.50
CA MET A 1 59.65 -18.78 59.73
C MET A 1 58.81 -18.78 58.46
N PHE A 2 59.49 -18.57 57.32
CA PHE A 2 58.95 -18.70 55.96
C PHE A 2 58.34 -20.09 55.76
N TYR A 3 57.34 -20.24 54.88
CA TYR A 3 57.33 -21.21 53.77
C TYR A 3 56.03 -21.13 52.93
N LEU A 4 56.23 -21.01 51.60
CA LEU A 4 55.60 -21.76 50.49
C LEU A 4 54.07 -21.65 50.29
N THR A 5 53.47 -21.40 49.12
CA THR A 5 53.90 -21.14 47.73
C THR A 5 52.64 -20.71 46.95
N PRO A 6 52.78 -20.02 45.81
CA PRO A 6 51.69 -19.49 45.00
C PRO A 6 51.14 -20.56 44.03
N ILE A 7 49.82 -20.60 43.80
CA ILE A 7 49.26 -21.32 42.66
C ILE A 7 48.77 -20.30 41.64
N LEU A 8 49.67 -20.06 40.70
CA LEU A 8 49.47 -19.47 39.40
C LEU A 8 48.50 -20.37 38.61
N LEU A 9 47.22 -20.00 38.57
CA LEU A 9 46.27 -20.58 37.62
C LEU A 9 46.16 -19.66 36.41
N LEU A 10 46.63 -20.20 35.29
CA LEU A 10 46.64 -19.59 33.98
C LEU A 10 45.21 -19.21 33.58
N ALA A 11 44.89 -17.93 33.64
CA ALA A 11 43.77 -17.38 32.88
C ALA A 11 44.23 -17.26 31.42
N SER A 12 43.95 -18.29 30.64
CA SER A 12 44.04 -18.27 29.18
C SER A 12 43.11 -17.16 28.69
N THR A 13 43.64 -15.95 28.47
CA THR A 13 42.90 -14.91 27.77
C THR A 13 42.73 -15.36 26.33
N ALA A 14 41.59 -15.98 26.04
CA ALA A 14 41.11 -16.15 24.68
C ALA A 14 40.99 -14.73 24.11
N ASN A 15 41.97 -14.32 23.30
CA ASN A 15 41.85 -13.14 22.47
C ASN A 15 40.77 -13.44 21.43
N ALA A 16 39.53 -13.09 21.75
CA ALA A 16 38.47 -13.00 20.76
C ALA A 16 38.89 -11.90 19.76
N GLN A 17 39.54 -12.29 18.66
CA GLN A 17 39.79 -11.45 17.51
C GLN A 17 38.46 -11.19 16.78
N PHE A 18 37.52 -10.53 17.47
CA PHE A 18 36.16 -10.25 16.97
C PHE A 18 36.06 -8.91 16.23
N PHE A 19 37.19 -8.26 15.92
CA PHE A 19 37.23 -6.90 15.37
C PHE A 19 38.19 -6.74 14.18
N ASN A 20 38.41 -7.78 13.38
CA ASN A 20 39.19 -7.64 12.13
C ASN A 20 38.48 -8.23 10.90
N PHE A 21 37.15 -8.16 10.86
CA PHE A 21 36.37 -8.45 9.64
C PHE A 21 35.80 -7.19 8.96
N PHE A 22 35.89 -6.02 9.60
CA PHE A 22 35.33 -4.75 9.09
C PHE A 22 36.39 -3.76 8.57
N GLY A 23 37.61 -4.23 8.27
CA GLY A 23 38.77 -3.37 8.08
C GLY A 23 39.22 -3.09 6.65
N ASN A 24 38.71 -3.77 5.60
CA ASN A 24 39.29 -3.61 4.26
C ASN A 24 38.42 -4.10 3.09
N GLN A 25 37.15 -3.69 3.01
CA GLN A 25 36.47 -3.66 1.72
C GLN A 25 35.84 -2.30 1.47
N GLN A 26 36.52 -1.59 0.56
CA GLN A 26 35.96 -0.66 -0.41
C GLN A 26 34.82 0.23 0.09
N GLN A 27 35.19 1.50 0.24
CA GLN A 27 34.35 2.64 -0.11
C GLN A 27 33.74 2.45 -1.52
N GLN A 28 32.71 1.62 -1.64
CA GLN A 28 31.64 1.84 -2.59
C GLN A 28 30.51 2.47 -1.80
N GLN A 29 30.58 3.79 -1.67
CA GLN A 29 29.38 4.62 -1.68
C GLN A 29 28.69 4.39 -3.05
N GLN A 30 28.04 3.24 -3.21
CA GLN A 30 26.90 3.21 -4.10
C GLN A 30 25.83 4.01 -3.39
N GLN A 31 25.67 5.23 -3.87
CA GLN A 31 24.46 6.03 -3.79
C GLN A 31 23.27 5.07 -3.68
N GLN A 32 22.75 4.90 -2.46
CA GLN A 32 21.32 4.74 -2.34
C GLN A 32 20.79 5.99 -3.02
N GLN A 33 20.30 5.82 -4.25
CA GLN A 33 19.32 6.71 -4.82
C GLN A 33 18.21 6.77 -3.77
N GLN A 34 18.34 7.73 -2.86
CA GLN A 34 17.19 8.38 -2.29
C GLN A 34 16.45 8.88 -3.51
N GLN A 35 15.48 8.08 -3.98
CA GLN A 35 14.46 8.64 -4.85
C GLN A 35 14.06 9.93 -4.16
N PRO A 36 14.13 11.09 -4.83
CA PRO A 36 13.59 12.30 -4.26
C PRO A 36 12.19 11.92 -3.80
N SER A 37 11.87 12.15 -2.53
CA SER A 37 10.49 12.05 -2.06
C SER A 37 9.72 13.06 -2.89
N VAL A 38 9.20 12.60 -4.03
CA VAL A 38 8.43 13.42 -4.96
C VAL A 38 7.23 13.87 -4.15
N ASN A 39 7.26 15.15 -3.77
CA ASN A 39 6.19 15.74 -3.03
C ASN A 39 4.92 15.57 -3.87
N PHE A 40 3.91 14.92 -3.29
CA PHE A 40 2.64 14.65 -3.97
C PHE A 40 2.04 15.93 -4.55
N GLU A 41 2.14 17.05 -3.82
CA GLU A 41 1.70 18.36 -4.26
C GLU A 41 2.46 18.82 -5.52
N SER A 42 3.79 18.65 -5.54
CA SER A 42 4.60 18.99 -6.71
C SER A 42 4.25 18.12 -7.92
N SER A 43 4.01 16.81 -7.72
CA SER A 43 3.57 15.92 -8.80
C SER A 43 2.17 16.27 -9.32
N PHE A 44 1.28 16.73 -8.44
CA PHE A 44 -0.07 17.16 -8.80
C PHE A 44 -0.07 18.48 -9.58
N LEU A 45 0.67 19.50 -9.11
CA LEU A 45 0.74 20.82 -9.73
C LEU A 45 1.46 20.82 -11.09
N ASN A 46 2.49 19.98 -11.23
CA ASN A 46 3.27 19.88 -12.46
C ASN A 46 2.76 18.76 -13.40
N ASN A 47 1.58 18.20 -13.14
CA ASN A 47 0.97 17.21 -14.02
C ASN A 47 0.52 17.91 -15.31
N GLY A 48 1.03 17.49 -16.46
CA GLY A 48 0.69 18.06 -17.78
C GLY A 48 -0.75 17.83 -18.25
N CYS A 49 -1.67 17.44 -17.37
CA CYS A 49 -3.07 17.23 -17.67
C CYS A 49 -3.77 18.55 -18.00
N ASN A 50 -4.40 18.61 -19.16
CA ASN A 50 -5.20 19.76 -19.61
C ASN A 50 -6.72 19.56 -19.39
N ARG A 51 -7.11 18.52 -18.65
CA ARG A 51 -8.50 18.18 -18.32
C ARG A 51 -8.66 18.08 -16.80
N TYR A 52 -9.55 17.20 -16.34
CA TYR A 52 -9.70 16.94 -14.92
C TYR A 52 -8.61 15.99 -14.43
N LEU A 53 -7.81 16.44 -13.47
CA LEU A 53 -6.81 15.62 -12.79
C LEU A 53 -7.42 15.01 -11.52
N CYS A 54 -7.46 13.69 -11.46
CA CYS A 54 -7.99 12.97 -10.31
C CYS A 54 -7.09 13.18 -9.08
N PRO A 55 -7.62 13.62 -7.93
CA PRO A 55 -6.82 13.87 -6.72
C PRO A 55 -6.15 12.59 -6.22
N ASP A 56 -6.88 11.48 -6.15
CA ASP A 56 -6.36 10.27 -5.50
C ASP A 56 -5.41 9.46 -6.39
N THR A 57 -5.56 9.57 -7.72
CA THR A 57 -4.87 8.69 -8.68
C THR A 57 -3.99 9.42 -9.67
N GLN A 58 -4.04 10.76 -9.71
CA GLN A 58 -3.36 11.59 -10.70
C GLN A 58 -3.68 11.22 -12.16
N ALA A 59 -4.79 10.51 -12.38
CA ALA A 59 -5.28 10.19 -13.70
C ALA A 59 -5.86 11.45 -14.38
N CYS A 60 -5.52 11.67 -15.65
CA CYS A 60 -6.07 12.75 -16.45
C CYS A 60 -7.31 12.27 -17.21
N VAL A 61 -8.49 12.75 -16.84
CA VAL A 61 -9.79 12.30 -17.36
C VAL A 61 -10.68 13.46 -17.81
N ASN A 62 -11.81 13.17 -18.47
CA ASN A 62 -12.68 14.22 -19.01
C ASN A 62 -13.55 14.88 -17.93
N LYS A 63 -14.08 14.08 -17.00
CA LYS A 63 -14.97 14.54 -15.92
C LYS A 63 -14.57 13.90 -14.59
N PRO A 64 -14.90 14.50 -13.44
CA PRO A 64 -14.64 13.90 -12.12
C PRO A 64 -15.14 12.46 -12.01
N MET A 65 -16.33 12.19 -12.56
CA MET A 65 -16.94 10.87 -12.60
C MET A 65 -16.14 9.80 -13.34
N ASP A 66 -15.16 10.17 -14.17
CA ASP A 66 -14.33 9.23 -14.92
C ASP A 66 -13.12 8.75 -14.11
N CYS A 67 -12.86 9.34 -12.94
CA CYS A 67 -11.71 8.98 -12.11
C CYS A 67 -11.73 7.51 -11.70
N PRO A 68 -10.61 6.78 -11.83
CA PRO A 68 -10.51 5.43 -11.31
C PRO A 68 -10.41 5.45 -9.78
N CYS A 69 -10.83 4.37 -9.15
CA CYS A 69 -10.52 4.15 -7.73
C CYS A 69 -9.01 3.94 -7.55
N PRO A 70 -8.42 4.35 -6.40
CA PRO A 70 -6.99 4.25 -6.15
C PRO A 70 -6.47 2.80 -6.11
N PHE A 71 -7.31 1.84 -5.71
CA PHE A 71 -6.94 0.43 -5.66
C PHE A 71 -7.92 -0.41 -6.50
N PRO A 72 -7.88 -0.33 -7.85
CA PRO A 72 -8.88 -0.95 -8.71
C PRO A 72 -8.92 -2.48 -8.60
N SER A 73 -7.84 -3.11 -8.13
CA SER A 73 -7.78 -4.56 -7.88
C SER A 73 -8.58 -4.97 -6.63
N SER A 74 -8.71 -4.10 -5.63
CA SER A 74 -9.34 -4.41 -4.34
C SER A 74 -10.57 -3.55 -4.03
N GLN A 75 -10.94 -2.63 -4.92
CA GLN A 75 -12.07 -1.72 -4.77
C GLN A 75 -13.09 -1.86 -5.89
N LEU A 76 -14.34 -1.55 -5.56
CA LEU A 76 -15.43 -1.33 -6.52
C LEU A 76 -15.70 0.17 -6.60
N LYS A 77 -15.87 0.65 -7.83
CA LYS A 77 -16.35 2.00 -8.11
C LYS A 77 -17.87 2.00 -8.19
N CYS A 78 -18.54 2.52 -7.17
CA CYS A 78 -20.00 2.57 -7.12
C CYS A 78 -20.49 3.97 -7.47
N VAL A 79 -21.15 4.11 -8.62
CA VAL A 79 -21.80 5.37 -9.02
C VAL A 79 -23.05 5.56 -8.18
N LEU A 80 -23.21 6.75 -7.60
CA LEU A 80 -24.38 7.08 -6.78
C LEU A 80 -25.63 7.23 -7.66
N PRO A 81 -26.85 7.01 -7.10
CA PRO A 81 -28.09 6.99 -7.89
C PRO A 81 -28.39 8.27 -8.69
N ASP A 82 -27.90 9.43 -8.25
CA ASP A 82 -28.07 10.72 -8.93
C ASP A 82 -27.11 10.91 -10.12
N ASN A 83 -26.21 9.95 -10.36
CA ASN A 83 -25.15 10.00 -11.37
C ASN A 83 -24.24 11.24 -11.26
N SER A 84 -24.21 11.90 -10.10
CA SER A 84 -23.43 13.12 -9.88
C SER A 84 -22.05 12.80 -9.30
N ASN A 85 -21.96 11.72 -8.52
CA ASN A 85 -20.76 11.31 -7.82
C ASN A 85 -20.61 9.78 -7.77
N PHE A 86 -19.45 9.32 -7.31
CA PHE A 86 -19.17 7.91 -7.05
C PHE A 86 -18.43 7.75 -5.73
N VAL A 87 -18.44 6.54 -5.20
CA VAL A 87 -17.64 6.16 -4.04
C VAL A 87 -16.85 4.89 -4.35
N CYS A 88 -15.63 4.82 -3.84
CA CYS A 88 -14.79 3.63 -3.90
C CYS A 88 -14.92 2.87 -2.59
N ILE A 89 -15.44 1.66 -2.64
CA ILE A 89 -15.53 0.75 -1.49
C ILE A 89 -14.63 -0.46 -1.72
N SER A 90 -14.25 -1.18 -0.67
CA SER A 90 -13.54 -2.45 -0.89
C SER A 90 -14.47 -3.44 -1.59
N LYS A 91 -13.89 -4.31 -2.43
CA LYS A 91 -14.59 -5.51 -2.88
C LYS A 91 -14.99 -6.33 -1.64
N PRO A 92 -16.19 -6.95 -1.64
CA PRO A 92 -16.59 -7.82 -0.55
C PRO A 92 -15.63 -9.00 -0.38
N ALA A 93 -15.20 -9.27 0.86
CA ALA A 93 -14.39 -10.44 1.16
C ALA A 93 -15.30 -11.69 1.28
N THR A 94 -15.17 -12.63 0.36
CA THR A 94 -15.94 -13.88 0.35
C THR A 94 -15.08 -15.05 -0.13
N SER A 95 -15.38 -16.24 0.40
CA SER A 95 -14.75 -17.49 -0.07
C SER A 95 -15.45 -18.08 -1.31
N ASP A 96 -16.56 -17.48 -1.74
CA ASP A 96 -17.28 -17.91 -2.95
C ASP A 96 -16.56 -17.42 -4.21
N GLU A 97 -15.99 -18.35 -4.97
CA GLU A 97 -15.26 -18.08 -6.20
C GLU A 97 -16.10 -17.39 -7.28
N LYS A 98 -17.40 -17.69 -7.37
CA LYS A 98 -18.30 -17.05 -8.34
C LYS A 98 -18.53 -15.59 -7.97
N LEU A 99 -18.70 -15.31 -6.69
CA LEU A 99 -18.83 -13.93 -6.21
C LEU A 99 -17.52 -13.16 -6.37
N ASN A 100 -16.37 -13.78 -6.10
CA ASN A 100 -15.07 -13.16 -6.37
C ASN A 100 -14.92 -12.82 -7.86
N GLY A 101 -15.24 -13.76 -8.75
CA GLY A 101 -15.23 -13.52 -10.20
C GLY A 101 -16.24 -12.44 -10.65
N LEU A 102 -17.38 -12.31 -9.98
CA LEU A 102 -18.34 -11.23 -10.22
C LEU A 102 -17.74 -9.86 -9.86
N TYR A 103 -17.09 -9.74 -8.70
CA TYR A 103 -16.51 -8.48 -8.23
C TYR A 103 -15.19 -8.12 -8.95
N ASP A 104 -14.49 -9.09 -9.51
CA ASP A 104 -13.31 -8.87 -10.34
C ASP A 104 -13.62 -8.40 -11.76
N ASP A 105 -14.85 -8.63 -12.24
CA ASP A 105 -15.31 -8.12 -13.53
C ASP A 105 -15.52 -6.58 -13.45
N PRO A 106 -14.81 -5.78 -14.27
CA PRO A 106 -14.87 -4.31 -14.20
C PRO A 106 -16.21 -3.72 -14.64
N VAL A 107 -17.07 -4.52 -15.29
CA VAL A 107 -18.39 -4.10 -15.79
C VAL A 107 -19.51 -4.62 -14.89
N LYS A 108 -19.40 -5.87 -14.43
CA LYS A 108 -20.44 -6.51 -13.61
C LYS A 108 -20.29 -6.21 -12.13
N GLY A 109 -19.07 -6.15 -11.59
CA GLY A 109 -18.81 -5.87 -10.18
C GLY A 109 -19.45 -4.56 -9.71
N PRO A 110 -19.24 -3.43 -10.40
CA PRO A 110 -19.91 -2.16 -10.10
C PRO A 110 -21.45 -2.17 -10.17
N LYS A 111 -22.04 -3.18 -10.83
CA LYS A 111 -23.50 -3.35 -10.96
C LYS A 111 -24.06 -4.42 -10.02
N ALA A 112 -23.20 -5.08 -9.25
CA ALA A 112 -23.60 -6.12 -8.32
C ALA A 112 -24.42 -5.53 -7.16
N ALA A 113 -25.46 -6.27 -6.77
CA ALA A 113 -26.35 -5.95 -5.66
C ALA A 113 -26.76 -7.25 -4.95
N VAL A 114 -25.78 -7.94 -4.39
CA VAL A 114 -25.94 -9.22 -3.69
C VAL A 114 -26.44 -8.96 -2.28
N GLU A 115 -27.50 -9.65 -1.89
CA GLU A 115 -28.06 -9.53 -0.55
C GLU A 115 -27.05 -9.94 0.53
N GLY A 116 -26.95 -9.14 1.59
CA GLY A 116 -25.99 -9.35 2.68
C GLY A 116 -24.55 -8.93 2.38
N MET A 117 -24.23 -8.55 1.14
CA MET A 117 -22.88 -8.11 0.75
C MET A 117 -22.76 -6.59 0.78
N ARG A 118 -21.61 -6.08 1.23
CA ARG A 118 -21.28 -4.64 1.16
C ARG A 118 -20.74 -4.29 -0.23
N ASP A 119 -21.58 -4.43 -1.25
CA ASP A 119 -21.27 -4.07 -2.64
C ASP A 119 -21.96 -2.76 -3.06
N CYS A 120 -21.99 -2.47 -4.36
CA CYS A 120 -22.62 -1.24 -4.87
C CYS A 120 -24.15 -1.22 -4.65
N GLY A 121 -24.80 -2.38 -4.55
CA GLY A 121 -26.20 -2.47 -4.13
C GLY A 121 -26.39 -1.99 -2.70
N TRP A 122 -25.49 -2.37 -1.78
CA TRP A 122 -25.50 -1.85 -0.41
C TRP A 122 -25.25 -0.32 -0.38
N VAL A 123 -24.30 0.18 -1.17
CA VAL A 123 -24.05 1.64 -1.29
C VAL A 123 -25.29 2.38 -1.74
N ASN A 124 -26.00 1.87 -2.74
CA ASN A 124 -27.23 2.48 -3.23
C ASN A 124 -28.33 2.48 -2.15
N LYS A 125 -28.46 1.41 -1.37
CA LYS A 125 -29.39 1.39 -0.24
C LYS A 125 -28.98 2.40 0.84
N ALA A 126 -27.69 2.51 1.14
CA ALA A 126 -27.16 3.48 2.10
C ALA A 126 -27.39 4.93 1.69
N TYR A 127 -27.17 5.26 0.42
CA TYR A 127 -27.45 6.59 -0.12
C TYR A 127 -28.94 6.97 0.06
N ASN A 128 -29.84 6.00 -0.06
CA ASN A 128 -31.28 6.20 0.10
C ASN A 128 -31.78 6.07 1.56
N GLY A 129 -30.89 5.89 2.54
CA GLY A 129 -31.26 5.74 3.96
C GLY A 129 -31.99 4.43 4.29
N LEU A 130 -31.72 3.35 3.53
CA LEU A 130 -32.38 2.04 3.66
C LEU A 130 -31.54 0.99 4.42
N VAL A 131 -30.42 1.39 5.03
CA VAL A 131 -29.54 0.52 5.86
C VAL A 131 -29.17 1.19 7.17
#